data_AF-A0A7C2W7T7-F1
#
_entry.id   AF-A0A7C2W7T7-F1
#
_cell.length_a   1.000
_cell.length_b   1.000
_cell.length_c   1.000
_cell.angle_alpha   90.00
_cell.angle_beta   90.00
_cell.angle_gamma   90.00
#
_symmetry.space_group_name_H-M   'P 1'
#
loop_
_entity.id
_entity.type
_entity.pdbx_description
1 polymer ?
#
loop_
_entity_poly.entity_id
_entity_poly.type
_entity_poly.pdbx_seq_one_letter_code
_entity_poly.pdbx_strand_id
1 'polypeptide(L)' 'MWEEVDGGVDIKLPSIDLARKIAGLIKKNFKVQMKESFKDSGWDRSRGKPFRKLTILLRSRNA' A
#
# COMPACT_ATOMS: atom_id res chain seq x y z
N MET A 1 -11.85 1.27 -1.46
CA MET A 1 -12.39 -0.02 -1.94
C MET A 1 -11.50 -1.12 -1.43
N TRP A 2 -12.04 -2.22 -0.93
CA TRP A 2 -11.26 -3.36 -0.43
C TRP A 2 -11.68 -4.63 -1.16
N GLU A 3 -10.80 -5.63 -1.18
CA GLU A 3 -10.97 -6.87 -1.92
C GLU A 3 -10.33 -8.01 -1.10
N GLU A 4 -11.07 -9.08 -0.84
CA GLU A 4 -10.51 -10.28 -0.21
C GLU A 4 -9.59 -11.00 -1.19
N VAL A 5 -8.47 -11.47 -0.68
CA VAL A 5 -7.48 -12.24 -1.46
C VAL A 5 -7.06 -13.44 -0.63
N ASP A 6 -6.46 -14.45 -1.27
CA ASP A 6 -5.96 -15.60 -0.52
C ASP A 6 -4.95 -15.15 0.55
N GLY A 7 -5.21 -15.54 1.80
CA GLY A 7 -4.40 -15.16 2.95
C GLY A 7 -4.53 -13.70 3.43
N GLY A 8 -5.53 -12.92 2.98
CA GLY A 8 -5.73 -11.58 3.52
C GLY A 8 -6.72 -10.67 2.76
N VAL A 9 -6.42 -9.38 2.78
CA VAL A 9 -7.25 -8.33 2.17
C VAL A 9 -6.39 -7.26 1.53
N ASP A 10 -6.75 -6.86 0.32
CA ASP A 10 -6.19 -5.71 -0.37
C ASP A 10 -7.08 -4.48 -0.15
N ILE A 11 -6.47 -3.37 0.28
CA ILE A 11 -7.17 -2.10 0.52
C ILE A 11 -6.64 -1.03 -0.43
N LYS A 12 -7.51 -0.55 -1.33
CA LYS A 12 -7.20 0.53 -2.28
C LYS A 12 -7.51 1.88 -1.64
N LEU A 13 -6.47 2.70 -1.49
CA LEU A 13 -6.53 4.04 -0.89
C LEU A 13 -6.21 5.12 -1.94
N PRO A 14 -6.86 6.30 -1.86
CA PRO A 14 -6.66 7.37 -2.85
C PRO A 14 -5.39 8.18 -2.61
N SER A 15 -4.72 8.02 -1.47
CA SER A 15 -3.56 8.83 -1.07
C SER A 15 -2.42 7.97 -0.52
N ILE A 16 -1.20 8.28 -0.96
CA ILE A 16 0.05 7.69 -0.47
C ILE A 16 0.26 7.98 1.02
N ASP A 17 0.00 9.21 1.45
CA ASP A 17 0.22 9.62 2.84
C ASP A 17 -0.75 8.90 3.79
N LEU A 18 -2.00 8.71 3.34
CA LEU A 18 -2.98 7.93 4.09
C LEU A 18 -2.55 6.47 4.19
N ALA A 19 -2.08 5.87 3.09
CA ALA A 19 -1.59 4.49 3.07
C ALA A 19 -0.43 4.28 4.07
N ARG A 20 0.54 5.21 4.09
CA ARG A 20 1.67 5.15 5.03
C ARG A 20 1.25 5.30 6.48
N LYS A 21 0.33 6.24 6.79
CA LYS A 21 -0.20 6.40 8.16
C LYS A 21 -0.89 5.14 8.64
N ILE A 22 -1.77 4.56 7.83
CA ILE A 22 -2.49 3.32 8.17
C ILE A 22 -1.50 2.16 8.33
N ALA A 23 -0.58 1.96 7.40
CA ALA A 23 0.43 0.91 7.49
C ALA A 23 1.32 1.06 8.74
N GLY A 24 1.70 2.28 9.09
CA GLY A 24 2.44 2.58 10.32
C GLY A 24 1.67 2.22 11.59
N LEU A 25 0.36 2.54 11.63
CA LEU A 25 -0.52 2.14 12.74
C LEU A 25 -0.64 0.62 12.84
N ILE A 26 -0.79 -0.09 11.73
CA ILE A 26 -0.86 -1.56 11.73
C ILE A 26 0.47 -2.14 12.22
N LYS A 27 1.60 -1.69 11.70
CA LYS A 27 2.93 -2.14 12.12
C LYS A 27 3.21 -1.88 13.61
N LYS A 28 2.68 -0.79 14.17
CA LYS A 28 2.83 -0.47 15.60
C LYS A 28 2.03 -1.41 16.50
N ASN A 29 0.82 -1.79 16.08
CA ASN A 29 -0.11 -2.58 16.91
C ASN A 29 0.00 -4.09 16.67
N PHE A 30 0.53 -4.52 15.52
CA PHE A 30 0.58 -5.93 15.11
C PHE A 30 2.01 -6.34 14.74
N LYS A 31 2.38 -7.60 15.02
CA LYS A 31 3.69 -8.16 14.66
C LYS A 31 3.76 -8.51 13.16
N VAL A 32 3.92 -7.48 12.33
CA VAL A 32 4.00 -7.62 10.86
C VAL A 32 5.35 -7.17 10.29
N GLN A 33 5.76 -7.78 9.18
CA GLN A 33 6.77 -7.23 8.28
C GLN A 33 6.10 -6.33 7.25
N MET A 34 6.78 -5.24 6.91
CA MET A 34 6.30 -4.25 5.95
C MET A 34 7.28 -4.16 4.79
N LYS A 35 6.79 -4.21 3.55
CA LYS A 35 7.56 -3.99 2.32
C LYS A 35 6.83 -2.99 1.43
N GLU A 36 7.49 -1.91 1.06
CA GLU A 36 6.96 -0.93 0.10
C GLU A 36 7.48 -1.23 -1.31
N SER A 37 6.64 -1.01 -2.31
CA SER A 37 7.04 -1.00 -3.73
C SER A 37 6.33 0.11 -4.47
N PHE A 38 7.05 0.70 -5.43
CA PHE A 38 6.52 1.73 -6.33
C PHE A 38 6.47 1.18 -7.75
N LYS A 39 5.37 1.43 -8.43
CA LYS A 39 5.23 1.15 -9.86
C LYS A 39 4.67 2.38 -10.56
N ASP A 40 5.32 2.78 -11.64
CA ASP A 40 4.75 3.76 -12.55
C ASP A 40 3.56 3.11 -13.27
N SER A 41 2.37 3.67 -13.08
CA SER A 41 1.11 3.17 -13.65
C SER A 41 0.67 3.93 -14.90
N GLY A 42 1.45 4.92 -15.32
CA GLY A 42 1.16 5.74 -16.49
C GLY A 42 1.88 7.08 -16.43
N TRP A 43 1.56 7.97 -17.37
CA TRP A 43 2.13 9.31 -17.46
C TRP A 43 1.03 10.37 -17.36
N ASP A 44 1.11 11.24 -16.36
CA ASP A 44 0.23 12.39 -16.25
C ASP A 44 0.71 13.50 -17.18
N ARG A 45 0.09 13.61 -18.35
CA ARG A 45 0.39 14.66 -19.33
C ARG A 45 0.03 16.06 -18.83
N SER A 46 -0.90 16.19 -17.88
CA SER A 46 -1.33 17.49 -17.34
C SER A 46 -0.33 18.04 -16.31
N ARG A 47 0.33 17.15 -15.55
CA ARG A 47 1.28 17.51 -14.49
C ARG A 47 2.74 17.24 -14.87
N GLY A 48 3.01 16.64 -16.02
CA GLY A 48 4.35 16.30 -16.51
C GLY A 48 5.09 15.30 -15.62
N LYS A 49 4.38 14.44 -14.90
CA LYS A 49 4.96 13.46 -13.95
C LYS A 49 4.33 12.08 -14.15
N PRO A 50 5.06 10.98 -13.88
CA PRO A 50 4.47 9.65 -13.92
C PRO A 50 3.38 9.52 -12.85
N PHE A 51 2.28 8.85 -13.19
CA PHE A 51 1.35 8.33 -12.19
C PHE A 51 2.06 7.22 -11.43
N ARG A 52 2.22 7.40 -10.12
CA ARG A 52 2.90 6.43 -9.27
C ARG A 52 1.90 5.72 -8.38
N LYS A 53 1.90 4.39 -8.44
CA LYS A 53 1.19 3.54 -7.50
C LYS A 53 2.15 3.06 -6.43
N LEU A 54 1.86 3.38 -5.17
CA LEU A 54 2.49 2.77 -4.00
C LEU A 54 1.71 1.51 -3.63
N THR A 55 2.42 0.41 -3.43
CA THR A 55 1.89 -0.80 -2.79
C THR A 55 2.65 -1.03 -1.48
N ILE A 56 1.92 -1.24 -0.38
CA ILE A 56 2.51 -1.57 0.92
C ILE A 56 2.02 -2.96 1.29
N LEU A 57 2.93 -3.93 1.29
CA LEU A 57 2.64 -5.30 1.73
C LEU A 57 2.90 -5.40 3.24
N LEU A 58 1.89 -5.88 3.97
CA LEU A 58 1.98 -6.19 5.39
C LEU A 58 1.80 -7.69 5.58
N ARG A 59 2.84 -8.38 6.07
CA ARG A 59 2.81 -9.84 6.29
C ARG A 59 2.97 -10.15 7.76
N SER A 60 2.10 -10.99 8.32
CA SER A 60 2.29 -11.51 9.68
C SER A 60 3.62 -12.25 9.78
N ARG A 61 4.36 -12.05 10.87
CA ARG A 61 5.59 -12.84 11.15
C ARG A 61 5.30 -14.25 11.65
N ASN A 62 4.04 -14.57 11.94
CA ASN A 62 3.63 -15.80 12.62
C ASN A 62 2.66 -16.65 11.77
N ALA A 63 2.76 -16.59 10.44
CA ALA A 63 2.00 -17.46 9.55
C ALA A 63 2.86 -18.66 9.13
#